data_AF-A0ABD7GAX5-F1
#
_entry.id   AF-A0ABD7GAX5-F1
#
_cell.length_a   1.000
_cell.length_b   1.000
_cell.length_c   1.000
_cell.angle_alpha   90.00
_cell.angle_beta   90.00
_cell.angle_gamma   90.00
#
_symmetry.space_group_name_H-M   'P 1'
#
loop_
_entity.id
_entity.type
_entity.pdbx_description
1 polymer ?
#
loop_
_entity_poly.entity_id
_entity_poly.type
_entity_poly.pdbx_seq_one_letter_code
_entity_poly.pdbx_strand_id
1 'polypeptide(L)'
;MTTTTTNTNEQHPVAPDQPTRIFAQWGLPHTVTPSFGARLIQEHHRLHFLSDRASLVGKWEEEAIDQLEAVFPTIIKELESKLLNGELDARRQQRITLQHGGFTCEADTLGSYGYVYLAIYPATNMDANPDRKA
;
A
#
# COMPACT_ATOMS: atom_id res chain seq x y z
N MET A 1 -6.43 -32.93 -49.99
CA MET A 1 -4.95 -32.98 -50.08
C MET A 1 -4.53 -31.63 -50.65
N THR A 2 -3.76 -30.75 -50.02
CA THR A 2 -2.86 -30.84 -48.86
C THR A 2 -2.65 -29.39 -48.39
N THR A 3 -2.64 -29.16 -47.08
CA THR A 3 -2.32 -27.89 -46.42
C THR A 3 -0.81 -27.61 -46.51
N THR A 4 -0.41 -26.34 -46.56
CA THR A 4 0.98 -25.94 -46.33
C THR A 4 1.03 -24.73 -45.40
N THR A 5 1.46 -25.05 -44.19
CA THR A 5 1.80 -24.18 -43.07
C THR A 5 3.12 -23.47 -43.34
N THR A 6 3.26 -22.22 -42.92
CA THR A 6 4.58 -21.61 -42.69
C THR A 6 4.54 -20.89 -41.36
N ASN A 7 5.23 -21.49 -40.39
CA ASN A 7 5.55 -20.94 -39.08
C ASN A 7 6.67 -19.89 -39.23
N THR A 8 6.60 -18.80 -38.46
CA THR A 8 7.80 -18.04 -38.09
C THR A 8 7.74 -17.78 -36.59
N ASN A 9 8.77 -18.31 -35.95
CA ASN A 9 9.05 -18.35 -34.53
C ASN A 9 9.73 -17.03 -34.15
N GLU A 10 9.04 -16.16 -33.42
CA GLU A 10 9.68 -15.08 -32.67
C GLU A 10 9.40 -15.28 -31.18
N GLN A 11 10.41 -15.84 -30.51
CA GLN A 11 10.48 -16.01 -29.07
C GLN A 11 10.59 -14.64 -28.40
N HIS A 12 9.47 -14.16 -27.86
CA HIS A 12 9.49 -13.12 -26.83
C HIS A 12 9.84 -13.75 -25.48
N PRO A 13 10.71 -13.13 -24.65
CA PRO A 13 11.02 -13.65 -23.32
C PRO A 13 9.76 -13.59 -22.45
N VAL A 14 9.38 -14.75 -21.89
CA VAL A 14 8.40 -14.83 -20.80
C VAL A 14 8.97 -14.05 -19.62
N ALA A 15 8.43 -12.85 -19.40
CA ALA A 15 8.58 -12.15 -18.13
C ALA A 15 8.10 -13.10 -17.03
N PRO A 16 8.80 -13.18 -15.87
CA PRO A 16 8.43 -14.12 -14.82
C PRO A 16 6.97 -13.89 -14.43
N ASP A 17 6.21 -14.98 -14.37
CA ASP A 17 4.84 -15.08 -13.86
C ASP A 17 4.69 -14.22 -12.60
N GLN A 18 4.30 -12.97 -12.78
CA GLN A 18 3.69 -12.22 -11.70
C GLN A 18 2.41 -12.97 -11.43
N PRO A 19 2.17 -13.47 -10.20
CA PRO A 19 0.87 -14.01 -9.90
C PRO A 19 -0.13 -12.87 -10.08
N THR A 20 -0.86 -12.93 -11.18
CA THR A 20 -2.07 -12.17 -11.49
C THR A 20 -3.16 -12.60 -10.52
N ARG A 21 -2.90 -12.48 -9.22
CA ARG A 21 -3.90 -12.62 -8.19
C ARG A 21 -4.61 -11.28 -8.17
N ILE A 22 -5.74 -11.23 -8.86
CA ILE A 22 -6.74 -10.18 -8.81
C ILE A 22 -7.34 -10.15 -7.40
N PHE A 23 -6.53 -9.81 -6.40
CA PHE A 23 -6.98 -9.12 -5.21
C PHE A 23 -6.46 -7.72 -5.45
N ALA A 24 -7.34 -6.80 -5.87
CA ALA A 24 -6.98 -5.40 -6.02
C ALA A 24 -6.57 -4.90 -4.63
N GLN A 25 -5.30 -5.02 -4.27
CA GLN A 25 -4.73 -4.33 -3.14
C GLN A 25 -4.87 -2.85 -3.49
N TRP A 26 -5.88 -2.20 -2.92
CA TRP A 26 -6.18 -0.80 -3.20
C TRP A 26 -5.04 0.12 -2.77
N GLY A 27 -4.18 -0.35 -1.85
CA GLY A 27 -3.00 0.35 -1.36
C GLY A 27 -1.75 0.20 -2.21
N LEU A 28 -0.62 0.66 -1.67
CA LEU A 28 0.69 0.47 -2.29
C LEU A 28 1.09 -1.01 -2.24
N PRO A 29 1.71 -1.55 -3.31
CA PRO A 29 2.29 -2.89 -3.27
C PRO A 29 3.31 -2.97 -2.13
N HIS A 30 3.08 -3.89 -1.19
CA HIS A 30 3.99 -4.13 -0.07
C HIS A 30 4.17 -5.63 0.17
N THR A 31 5.39 -6.04 0.54
CA THR A 31 5.75 -7.43 0.87
C THR A 31 5.62 -7.76 2.36
N VAL A 32 5.21 -6.80 3.20
CA VAL A 32 5.15 -6.96 4.66
C VAL A 32 3.76 -7.47 5.03
N THR A 33 3.74 -8.45 5.91
CA THR A 33 2.54 -9.08 6.44
C THR A 33 2.67 -9.14 7.96
N PRO A 34 1.70 -8.65 8.74
CA PRO A 34 0.44 -8.05 8.30
C PRO A 34 0.57 -6.62 7.74
N SER A 35 -0.29 -6.24 6.79
CA SER A 35 -0.38 -4.88 6.25
C SER A 35 -1.81 -4.48 5.91
N PHE A 36 -2.07 -3.18 5.92
CA PHE A 36 -3.33 -2.53 5.60
C PHE A 36 -3.10 -1.61 4.41
N GLY A 37 -3.74 -1.91 3.29
CA GLY A 37 -3.71 -1.07 2.09
C GLY A 37 -4.99 -0.29 1.94
N ALA A 38 -4.91 0.99 1.58
CA ALA A 38 -6.09 1.80 1.28
C ALA A 38 -5.85 2.76 0.12
N ARG A 39 -6.90 3.06 -0.64
CA ARG A 39 -6.91 4.14 -1.63
C ARG A 39 -7.84 5.26 -1.18
N LEU A 40 -7.24 6.37 -0.78
CA LEU A 40 -7.93 7.58 -0.37
C LEU A 40 -8.28 8.45 -1.57
N ILE A 41 -9.41 9.14 -1.51
CA ILE A 41 -9.75 10.18 -2.48
C ILE A 41 -9.15 11.49 -2.01
N GLN A 42 -8.36 12.11 -2.87
CA GLN A 42 -7.80 13.43 -2.63
C GLN A 42 -8.73 14.49 -3.19
N GLU A 43 -9.19 15.40 -2.34
CA GLU A 43 -9.88 16.62 -2.71
C GLU A 43 -9.06 17.82 -2.23
N HIS A 44 -8.29 18.42 -3.14
CA HIS A 44 -7.29 19.44 -2.79
C HIS A 44 -6.27 18.91 -1.78
N HIS A 45 -6.31 19.37 -0.53
CA HIS A 45 -5.44 18.91 0.56
C HIS A 45 -6.18 18.02 1.56
N ARG A 46 -7.43 17.65 1.26
CA ARG A 46 -8.23 16.76 2.10
C ARG A 46 -8.22 15.34 1.57
N LEU A 47 -8.27 14.39 2.48
CA LEU A 47 -8.24 12.97 2.19
C LEU A 47 -9.49 12.29 2.72
N HIS A 48 -10.23 11.67 1.82
CA HIS A 48 -11.45 10.92 2.15
C HIS A 48 -11.15 9.43 2.14
N PHE A 49 -11.39 8.79 3.29
CA PHE A 49 -11.28 7.34 3.44
C PHE A 49 -12.58 6.65 3.01
N LEU A 50 -12.40 5.53 2.30
CA LEU A 50 -13.48 4.70 1.80
C LEU A 50 -13.18 3.24 2.12
N SER A 51 -14.00 2.62 2.96
CA SER A 51 -13.80 1.23 3.42
C SER A 51 -13.87 0.20 2.28
N ASP A 52 -14.65 0.47 1.23
CA ASP A 52 -14.72 -0.35 0.01
C ASP A 52 -13.42 -0.31 -0.81
N ARG A 53 -12.55 0.66 -0.52
CA ARG A 53 -11.22 0.84 -1.12
C ARG A 53 -10.10 0.57 -0.13
N ALA A 54 -10.37 -0.24 0.87
CA ALA A 54 -9.40 -0.69 1.86
C ALA A 54 -9.27 -2.22 1.84
N SER A 55 -8.11 -2.72 2.23
CA SER A 55 -7.83 -4.15 2.28
C SER A 55 -6.81 -4.45 3.38
N LEU A 56 -7.19 -5.35 4.28
CA LEU A 56 -6.25 -5.97 5.22
C LEU A 56 -5.62 -7.19 4.54
N VAL A 57 -4.30 -7.29 4.66
CA VAL A 57 -3.47 -8.34 4.09
C VAL A 57 -2.75 -9.05 5.24
N GLY A 58 -2.89 -10.37 5.31
CA GLY A 58 -2.32 -11.18 6.38
C GLY A 58 -3.26 -11.41 7.56
N LYS A 59 -2.69 -11.95 8.64
CA LYS A 59 -3.38 -12.15 9.91
C LYS A 59 -3.11 -10.95 10.81
N TRP A 60 -4.19 -10.28 11.21
CA TRP A 60 -4.16 -9.20 12.18
C TRP A 60 -4.77 -9.70 13.49
N GLU A 61 -4.12 -9.39 14.61
CA GLU A 61 -4.70 -9.59 15.96
C GLU A 61 -5.73 -8.48 16.22
N GLU A 62 -6.75 -8.76 17.05
CA GLU A 62 -7.82 -7.79 17.34
C GLU A 62 -7.26 -6.50 17.96
N GLU A 63 -6.28 -6.60 18.87
CA GLU A 63 -5.65 -5.44 19.49
C GLU A 63 -4.88 -4.58 18.46
N ALA A 64 -4.30 -5.20 17.45
CA ALA A 64 -3.59 -4.49 16.39
C ALA A 64 -4.56 -3.74 15.45
N ILE A 65 -5.76 -4.30 15.24
CA ILE A 65 -6.84 -3.63 14.49
C ILE A 65 -7.35 -2.43 15.28
N ASP A 66 -7.66 -2.61 16.57
CA ASP A 66 -8.13 -1.52 17.45
C ASP A 66 -7.11 -0.38 17.51
N GLN A 67 -5.82 -0.72 17.63
CA GLN A 67 -4.76 0.27 17.62
C GLN A 67 -4.65 0.97 16.26
N LEU A 68 -4.76 0.23 15.15
CA LEU A 68 -4.78 0.82 13.81
C LEU A 68 -5.94 1.80 13.65
N GLU A 69 -7.15 1.42 14.06
CA GLU A 69 -8.34 2.29 14.00
C GLU A 69 -8.16 3.55 14.84
N ALA A 70 -7.52 3.44 16.01
CA ALA A 70 -7.24 4.59 16.88
C ALA A 70 -6.22 5.57 16.27
N VAL A 71 -5.18 5.07 15.59
CA VAL A 71 -4.12 5.92 15.02
C VAL A 71 -4.44 6.43 13.61
N PHE A 72 -5.31 5.73 12.88
CA PHE A 72 -5.59 6.02 11.48
C PHE A 72 -6.03 7.47 11.22
N PRO A 73 -6.96 8.08 12.00
CA PRO A 73 -7.34 9.48 11.81
C PRO A 73 -6.17 10.46 11.96
N THR A 74 -5.18 10.14 12.80
CA THR A 74 -3.98 10.96 12.98
C THR A 74 -3.06 10.84 11.77
N ILE A 75 -2.87 9.63 11.24
CA ILE A 75 -2.12 9.39 10.00
C ILE A 75 -2.74 10.19 8.84
N ILE A 76 -4.07 10.17 8.70
CA ILE A 76 -4.77 10.94 7.66
C ILE A 76 -4.48 12.43 7.77
N LYS A 77 -4.61 13.02 8.97
CA LYS A 77 -4.32 14.44 9.18
C LYS A 77 -2.86 14.79 8.87
N GLU A 78 -1.93 13.89 9.18
CA GLU A 78 -0.52 14.10 8.86
C GLU A 78 -0.30 14.10 7.34
N LEU A 79 -0.93 13.18 6.60
CA LEU A 79 -0.90 13.15 5.14
C LEU A 79 -1.54 14.39 4.50
N GLU A 80 -2.66 14.88 5.03
CA GLU A 80 -3.28 16.14 4.60
C GLU A 80 -2.33 17.34 4.81
N SER A 81 -1.60 17.36 5.92
CA SER A 81 -0.55 18.35 6.18
C SER A 81 0.60 18.25 5.17
N LYS A 82 1.00 17.02 4.80
CA LYS A 82 2.01 16.77 3.76
C LYS A 82 1.54 17.17 2.35
N LEU A 83 0.25 17.11 2.07
CA LEU A 83 -0.31 17.67 0.84
C LEU A 83 -0.27 19.19 0.86
N LEU A 84 -0.64 19.80 1.98
CA LEU A 84 -0.68 21.27 2.14
C LEU A 84 0.72 21.90 2.01
N ASN A 85 1.75 21.24 2.55
CA ASN A 85 3.11 21.74 2.51
C ASN A 85 3.88 21.37 1.22
N GLY A 86 3.28 20.57 0.34
CA GLY A 86 3.85 20.13 -0.93
C GLY A 86 4.87 18.99 -0.84
N GLU A 87 5.07 18.38 0.33
CA GLU A 87 5.86 17.16 0.47
C GLU A 87 5.17 15.96 -0.20
N LEU A 88 3.85 15.98 -0.30
CA LEU A 88 3.04 15.09 -1.12
C LEU A 88 2.39 15.92 -2.25
N ASP A 89 2.49 15.47 -3.50
CA ASP A 89 2.03 16.22 -4.68
C ASP A 89 1.20 15.27 -5.53
N ALA A 90 -0.03 15.67 -5.83
CA ALA A 90 -0.99 14.90 -6.63
C ALA A 90 -0.46 14.51 -8.02
N ARG A 91 0.51 15.27 -8.54
CA ARG A 91 1.01 15.20 -9.92
C ARG A 91 2.35 14.48 -10.03
N ARG A 92 3.02 14.24 -8.91
CA ARG A 92 4.35 13.64 -8.87
C ARG A 92 4.30 12.36 -8.08
N GLN A 93 4.81 11.29 -8.67
CA GLN A 93 5.07 10.07 -7.92
C GLN A 93 6.17 10.36 -6.89
N GLN A 94 5.81 10.27 -5.62
CA GLN A 94 6.73 10.41 -4.51
C GLN A 94 6.19 9.61 -3.33
N ARG A 95 7.00 8.66 -2.87
CA ARG A 95 6.69 7.87 -1.69
C ARG A 95 7.19 8.61 -0.46
N ILE A 96 6.27 8.90 0.45
CA ILE A 96 6.59 9.40 1.78
C ILE A 96 6.37 8.28 2.80
N THR A 97 7.13 8.31 3.88
CA THR A 97 7.03 7.36 4.98
C THR A 97 6.79 8.13 6.27
N LEU A 98 5.76 7.74 7.00
CA LEU A 98 5.38 8.26 8.31
C LEU A 98 5.47 7.14 9.33
N GLN A 99 5.84 7.48 10.57
CA GLN A 99 5.77 6.54 11.69
C GLN A 99 4.88 7.14 12.76
N HIS A 100 3.82 6.43 13.12
CA HIS A 100 2.87 6.90 14.12
C HIS A 100 2.27 5.74 14.89
N GLY A 101 2.22 5.87 16.22
CA GLY A 101 1.55 4.91 17.10
C GLY A 101 1.98 3.45 16.89
N GLY A 102 3.27 3.20 16.65
CA GLY A 102 3.80 1.85 16.43
C GLY A 102 3.58 1.29 15.02
N PHE A 103 3.07 2.09 14.08
CA PHE A 103 2.90 1.72 12.68
C PHE A 103 3.80 2.55 11.77
N THR A 104 4.25 1.93 10.69
CA THR A 104 4.82 2.61 9.54
C THR A 104 3.73 2.76 8.48
N CYS A 105 3.55 3.97 7.99
CA CYS A 105 2.65 4.30 6.88
C CYS A 105 3.48 4.79 5.70
N GLU A 106 3.36 4.12 4.57
CA GLU A 106 3.85 4.60 3.28
C GLU A 106 2.67 5.17 2.49
N ALA A 107 2.88 6.34 1.89
CA ALA A 107 1.89 7.00 1.05
C ALA A 107 2.52 7.50 -0.25
N ASP A 108 1.80 7.36 -1.36
CA ASP A 108 2.19 7.90 -2.66
C ASP A 108 0.93 8.28 -3.45
N THR A 109 0.99 9.37 -4.22
CA THR A 109 -0.11 9.78 -5.10
C THR A 109 -0.07 9.06 -6.45
N LEU A 110 1.08 8.48 -6.80
CA LEU A 110 1.40 7.89 -8.11
C LEU A 110 1.11 8.84 -9.29
N GLY A 111 1.09 10.16 -9.05
CA GLY A 111 0.72 11.15 -10.06
C GLY A 111 -0.72 11.00 -10.56
N SER A 112 -1.62 10.49 -9.72
CA SER A 112 -3.01 10.16 -10.11
C SER A 112 -3.98 11.35 -10.17
N TYR A 113 -3.55 12.55 -9.75
CA TYR A 113 -4.34 13.79 -9.68
C TYR A 113 -5.55 13.77 -8.72
N GLY A 114 -5.82 12.65 -8.04
CA GLY A 114 -7.01 12.55 -7.19
C GLY A 114 -7.03 11.37 -6.21
N TYR A 115 -5.96 10.57 -6.14
CA TYR A 115 -5.85 9.46 -5.21
C TYR A 115 -4.53 9.47 -4.45
N VAL A 116 -4.60 9.01 -3.21
CA VAL A 116 -3.42 8.66 -2.40
C VAL A 116 -3.52 7.19 -2.04
N TYR A 117 -2.46 6.46 -2.36
CA TYR A 117 -2.32 5.04 -2.10
C TYR A 117 -1.53 4.87 -0.82
N LEU A 118 -2.08 4.10 0.12
CA LEU A 118 -1.49 3.86 1.43
C LEU A 118 -1.10 2.40 1.61
N ALA A 119 0.00 2.17 2.31
CA ALA A 119 0.30 0.90 2.97
C ALA A 119 0.69 1.19 4.41
N ILE A 120 -0.04 0.62 5.37
CA ILE A 120 0.23 0.73 6.80
C ILE A 120 0.57 -0.65 7.32
N TYR A 121 1.66 -0.78 8.05
CA TYR A 121 2.09 -2.03 8.65
C TYR A 121 2.70 -1.75 10.01
N PRO A 122 2.65 -2.72 10.96
CA PRO A 122 3.32 -2.54 12.24
C PRO A 122 4.79 -2.19 11.99
N ALA A 123 5.28 -1.15 12.64
CA ALA A 123 6.71 -0.91 12.67
C ALA A 123 7.32 -2.17 13.28
N THR A 124 8.22 -2.85 12.56
CA THR A 124 8.94 -3.99 13.09
C THR A 124 9.67 -3.49 14.33
N ASN A 125 9.08 -3.73 15.50
CA ASN A 125 9.78 -3.52 16.74
C ASN A 125 10.84 -4.63 16.74
N MET A 126 12.04 -4.31 16.25
CA MET A 126 13.22 -5.17 16.40
C MET A 126 13.61 -5.36 17.87
N ASP A 127 12.77 -4.94 18.83
CA ASP A 127 12.94 -5.04 20.27
C ASP A 127 11.78 -5.80 20.96
N ALA A 128 11.28 -6.87 20.35
CA ALA A 128 10.44 -7.85 21.04
C ALA A 128 10.94 -9.28 20.81
N ASN A 129 12.17 -9.56 21.24
CA ASN A 129 12.53 -10.91 21.68
C ASN A 129 12.83 -10.90 23.19
N PRO A 130 11.83 -11.06 24.06
CA PRO A 130 12.08 -11.33 25.48
C PRO A 130 12.31 -12.81 25.81
N ASP A 131 12.22 -13.76 24.87
CA ASP A 131 12.27 -15.19 25.19
C ASP A 131 13.47 -15.93 24.58
N ARG A 132 14.65 -15.58 25.10
CA ARG A 132 15.76 -16.53 25.20
C ARG A 132 16.22 -16.54 26.66
N LYS A 133 15.42 -17.11 27.55
CA LYS A 133 15.80 -17.37 28.94
C LYS A 133 15.90 -18.88 29.20
N ALA A 134 17.13 -19.26 29.52
CA ALA A 134 17.63 -20.46 30.19
C ALA A 134 17.60 -21.78 29.41
#